data_AF-A0A1D2NHV2-F1
#
_entry.id   AF-A0A1D2NHV2-F1
#
_cell.length_a   1.000
_cell.length_b   1.000
_cell.length_c   1.000
_cell.angle_alpha   90.00
_cell.angle_beta   90.00
_cell.angle_gamma   90.00
#
_symmetry.space_group_name_H-M   'P 1'
#
loop_
_entity.id
_entity.type
_entity.pdbx_description
1 polymer ?
#
loop_
_entity_poly.entity_id
_entity_poly.type
_entity_poly.pdbx_seq_one_letter_code
_entity_poly.pdbx_strand_id
1 'polypeptide(L)'
;MAALTIEETKVLTEFRKRVSDVIKTKEQNEDTYLIRWLRARDLDLNKAEDMLRKSMVWREENNVDKAQLGELDSYFIDEYPFKMLGHDKIGNPIGLCPIGKWDLRKIASKGKTEEFKLYINSIFETFMQHIRERNQNRDSEKLPITQITILADWGGYSYMQLVNIKAVQQILNIAAVYEAHYPEILSRDLNLDKAEEILRKSLEWRKENKVDQVLDVKFDSYFLDEYPFTVLNSDRIGNPVFAIPIGKWDFRNVINKGKTEEFKLYISYMFESILQVSEHKAVQQLLHMAAVYEAHYPEILFQCFFLNCPSFFNILLAMLKPILAPKTLGKITCHGSNQSEWEPAVHEVIDPDQLPMILKSLE
;
A
#
# COMPACT_ATOMS: atom_id res chain seq x y z
N MET A 1 14.61 10.38 -16.88
CA MET A 1 13.52 10.66 -17.84
C MET A 1 14.10 11.26 -19.12
N ALA A 2 13.51 10.97 -20.28
CA ALA A 2 13.93 11.54 -21.56
C ALA A 2 13.34 12.94 -21.80
N ALA A 3 14.02 13.74 -22.63
CA ALA A 3 13.48 14.98 -23.19
C ALA A 3 12.12 14.72 -23.83
N LEU A 4 11.26 15.76 -23.89
CA LEU A 4 10.04 15.68 -24.67
C LEU A 4 10.38 15.30 -26.12
N THR A 5 9.78 14.23 -26.61
CA THR A 5 9.90 13.88 -28.03
C THR A 5 9.13 14.87 -28.89
N ILE A 6 9.42 14.92 -30.19
CA ILE A 6 8.68 15.77 -31.15
C ILE A 6 7.18 15.44 -31.12
N GLU A 7 6.84 14.16 -30.99
CA GLU A 7 5.46 13.69 -30.87
C GLU A 7 4.83 14.18 -29.56
N GLU A 8 5.51 14.01 -28.44
CA GLU A 8 5.04 14.49 -27.13
C GLU A 8 4.79 16.01 -27.15
N THR A 9 5.69 16.80 -27.73
CA THR A 9 5.52 18.27 -27.83
C THR A 9 4.27 18.64 -28.64
N LYS A 10 3.99 17.94 -29.74
CA LYS A 10 2.79 18.18 -30.56
C LYS A 10 1.52 17.84 -29.78
N VAL A 11 1.47 16.65 -29.18
CA VAL A 11 0.30 16.20 -28.42
C VAL A 11 0.08 17.07 -27.18
N LEU A 12 1.14 17.46 -26.49
CA LEU A 12 1.10 18.34 -25.32
C LEU A 12 0.52 19.72 -25.64
N THR A 13 0.84 20.27 -26.82
CA THR A 13 0.30 21.56 -27.26
C THR A 13 -1.22 21.51 -27.41
N GLU A 14 -1.73 20.43 -28.01
CA GLU A 14 -3.18 20.22 -28.16
C GLU A 14 -3.83 19.93 -26.80
N PHE A 15 -3.22 19.05 -26.01
CA PHE A 15 -3.70 18.70 -24.67
C PHE A 15 -3.90 19.94 -23.78
N ARG A 16 -2.90 20.82 -23.76
CA ARG A 16 -2.93 22.08 -23.01
C ARG A 16 -4.13 22.95 -23.38
N LYS A 17 -4.48 23.04 -24.66
CA LYS A 17 -5.64 23.83 -25.12
C LYS A 17 -6.92 23.23 -24.58
N ARG A 18 -7.07 21.90 -24.66
CA ARG A 18 -8.28 21.18 -24.25
C ARG A 18 -8.58 21.32 -22.76
N VAL A 19 -7.55 21.33 -21.93
CA VAL A 19 -7.69 21.36 -20.46
C VAL A 19 -7.57 22.76 -19.87
N SER A 20 -7.32 23.79 -20.71
CA SER A 20 -7.05 25.16 -20.25
C SER A 20 -8.15 25.76 -19.35
N ASP A 21 -9.38 25.28 -19.48
CA ASP A 21 -10.54 25.69 -18.67
C ASP A 21 -10.48 25.19 -17.23
N VAL A 22 -9.81 24.06 -16.97
CA VAL A 22 -9.68 23.48 -15.62
C VAL A 22 -8.35 23.80 -14.94
N ILE A 23 -7.38 24.34 -15.66
CA ILE A 23 -6.07 24.71 -15.11
C ILE A 23 -6.16 26.01 -14.31
N LYS A 24 -5.77 25.96 -13.03
CA LYS A 24 -5.93 27.09 -12.09
C LYS A 24 -4.62 27.79 -11.75
N THR A 25 -3.51 27.06 -11.76
CA THR A 25 -2.21 27.58 -11.30
C THR A 25 -1.19 27.59 -12.43
N LYS A 26 -0.16 28.44 -12.29
CA LYS A 26 0.98 28.48 -13.21
C LYS A 26 1.66 27.10 -13.31
N GLU A 27 1.79 26.43 -12.17
CA GLU A 27 2.38 25.09 -12.05
C GLU A 27 1.61 24.04 -12.86
N GLN A 28 0.29 24.01 -12.74
CA GLN A 28 -0.55 23.06 -13.48
C GLN A 28 -0.43 23.27 -15.00
N ASN A 29 -0.05 24.48 -15.43
CA ASN A 29 0.20 24.80 -16.82
C ASN A 29 1.66 24.51 -17.25
N GLU A 30 2.52 23.91 -16.43
CA GLU A 30 3.89 23.57 -16.85
C GLU A 30 3.91 22.28 -17.70
N ASP A 31 4.84 22.20 -18.67
CA ASP A 31 5.04 21.01 -19.51
C ASP A 31 5.30 19.77 -18.65
N THR A 32 6.10 19.93 -17.60
CA THR A 32 6.47 18.90 -16.63
C THR A 32 5.29 18.37 -15.82
N TYR A 33 4.22 19.16 -15.66
CA TYR A 33 2.98 18.76 -15.02
C TYR A 33 2.06 18.03 -16.02
N LEU A 34 1.80 18.68 -17.16
CA LEU A 34 0.83 18.20 -18.16
C LEU A 34 1.26 16.91 -18.87
N ILE A 35 2.56 16.73 -19.14
CA ILE A 35 3.05 15.54 -19.87
C ILE A 35 2.80 14.23 -19.11
N ARG A 36 2.70 14.27 -17.78
CA ARG A 36 2.52 13.08 -16.95
C ARG A 36 1.19 12.39 -17.23
N TRP A 37 0.14 13.17 -17.40
CA TRP A 37 -1.21 12.68 -17.74
C TRP A 37 -1.22 11.99 -19.10
N LEU A 38 -0.51 12.57 -20.08
CA LEU A 38 -0.36 11.98 -21.40
C LEU A 38 0.43 10.68 -21.35
N ARG A 39 1.58 10.65 -20.68
CA ARG A 39 2.42 9.43 -20.56
C ARG A 39 1.73 8.29 -19.82
N ALA A 40 0.93 8.63 -18.80
CA ALA A 40 0.12 7.65 -18.06
C ALA A 40 -0.99 7.02 -18.91
N ARG A 41 -1.33 7.62 -20.06
CA ARG A 41 -2.37 7.14 -20.98
C ARG A 41 -1.83 6.92 -22.38
N ASP A 42 -0.53 6.63 -22.50
CA ASP A 42 0.14 6.31 -23.77
C ASP A 42 -0.13 7.35 -24.88
N LEU A 43 -0.14 8.62 -24.49
CA LEU A 43 -0.40 9.80 -25.33
C LEU A 43 -1.83 9.88 -25.91
N ASP A 44 -2.78 9.07 -25.40
CA ASP A 44 -4.20 9.19 -25.73
C ASP A 44 -4.79 10.46 -25.10
N LEU A 45 -5.04 11.46 -25.95
CA LEU A 45 -5.57 12.77 -25.55
C LEU A 45 -6.88 12.68 -24.77
N ASN A 46 -7.81 11.83 -25.20
CA ASN A 46 -9.14 11.77 -24.60
C ASN A 46 -9.06 11.13 -23.21
N LYS A 47 -8.29 10.04 -23.08
CA LYS A 47 -8.09 9.37 -21.79
C LYS A 47 -7.29 10.23 -20.81
N ALA A 48 -6.27 10.93 -21.29
CA ALA A 48 -5.47 11.84 -20.47
C ALA A 48 -6.31 13.03 -19.99
N GLU A 49 -7.20 13.57 -20.84
CA GLU A 49 -8.07 14.68 -20.50
C GLU A 49 -9.09 14.28 -19.44
N ASP A 50 -9.76 13.14 -19.64
CA ASP A 50 -10.69 12.58 -18.66
C ASP A 50 -10.01 12.35 -17.30
N MET A 51 -8.80 11.76 -17.31
CA MET A 51 -8.02 11.54 -16.09
C MET A 51 -7.67 12.85 -15.37
N LEU A 52 -7.16 13.86 -16.10
CA LEU A 52 -6.81 15.14 -15.50
C LEU A 52 -8.05 15.84 -14.94
N ARG A 53 -9.16 15.89 -15.69
CA ARG A 53 -10.40 16.53 -15.23
C ARG A 53 -10.94 15.88 -13.96
N LYS A 54 -10.95 14.54 -13.90
CA LYS A 54 -11.30 13.79 -12.67
C LYS A 54 -10.38 14.16 -11.51
N SER A 55 -9.09 14.30 -11.77
CA SER A 55 -8.14 14.74 -10.76
C SER A 55 -8.42 16.17 -10.28
N MET A 56 -8.75 17.10 -11.17
CA MET A 56 -9.07 18.49 -10.79
C MET A 56 -10.31 18.56 -9.90
N VAL A 57 -11.36 17.81 -10.21
CA VAL A 57 -12.56 17.69 -9.35
C VAL A 57 -12.18 17.12 -7.98
N TRP A 58 -11.44 16.01 -7.96
CA TRP A 58 -11.00 15.39 -6.71
C TRP A 58 -10.16 16.33 -5.83
N ARG A 59 -9.25 17.11 -6.44
CA ARG A 59 -8.42 18.10 -5.71
C ARG A 59 -9.26 19.16 -5.02
N GLU A 60 -10.33 19.61 -5.66
CA GLU A 60 -11.29 20.55 -5.05
C GLU A 60 -12.05 19.90 -3.89
N GLU A 61 -12.64 18.72 -4.12
CA GLU A 61 -13.43 17.99 -3.12
C GLU A 61 -12.62 17.62 -1.88
N ASN A 62 -11.32 17.33 -2.04
CA ASN A 62 -10.43 16.88 -0.98
C ASN A 62 -9.52 18.00 -0.45
N ASN A 63 -9.78 19.25 -0.84
CA ASN A 63 -9.03 20.44 -0.40
C ASN A 63 -7.49 20.29 -0.56
N VAL A 64 -7.04 19.58 -1.59
CA VAL A 64 -5.62 19.22 -1.76
C VAL A 64 -4.75 20.47 -1.90
N ASP A 65 -5.22 21.45 -2.66
CA ASP A 65 -4.48 22.70 -2.90
C ASP A 65 -4.47 23.64 -1.69
N LYS A 66 -5.35 23.42 -0.70
CA LYS A 66 -5.40 24.17 0.57
C LYS A 66 -4.63 23.46 1.69
N ALA A 67 -4.35 22.16 1.54
CA ALA A 67 -3.52 21.39 2.45
C ALA A 67 -2.05 21.80 2.31
N GLN A 68 -1.75 23.06 2.63
CA GLN A 68 -0.38 23.54 2.74
C GLN A 68 0.19 23.01 4.05
N LEU A 69 1.41 22.45 4.00
CA LEU A 69 2.12 21.75 5.09
C LEU A 69 2.10 22.42 6.49
N GLY A 70 1.73 23.70 6.58
CA GLY A 70 1.76 24.49 7.81
C GLY A 70 0.68 24.19 8.85
N GLU A 71 -0.36 23.43 8.53
CA GLU A 71 -1.45 23.09 9.46
C GLU A 71 -1.61 21.57 9.70
N LEU A 72 -0.57 20.78 9.43
CA LEU A 72 -0.61 19.36 9.75
C LEU A 72 -0.56 19.17 11.26
N ASP A 73 -1.59 18.54 11.83
CA ASP A 73 -1.64 18.15 13.24
C ASP A 73 -0.36 17.38 13.57
N SER A 74 0.41 17.88 14.56
CA SER A 74 1.68 17.29 14.97
C SER A 74 1.55 15.82 15.33
N TYR A 75 0.34 15.39 15.74
CA TYR A 75 -0.01 13.99 15.91
C TYR A 75 0.39 13.11 14.71
N PHE A 76 0.12 13.55 13.48
CA PHE A 76 0.41 12.74 12.30
C PHE A 76 1.89 12.72 11.95
N ILE A 77 2.57 13.86 12.15
CA ILE A 77 4.02 13.97 11.94
C ILE A 77 4.77 13.02 12.87
N ASP A 78 4.34 12.96 14.14
CA ASP A 78 4.97 12.14 15.17
C ASP A 78 4.65 10.65 15.00
N GLU A 79 3.39 10.30 14.71
CA GLU A 79 2.93 8.89 14.69
C GLU A 79 3.02 8.21 13.31
N TYR A 80 3.04 8.98 12.22
CA TYR A 80 3.11 8.46 10.85
C TYR A 80 4.23 9.14 10.06
N PRO A 81 5.47 9.18 10.59
CA PRO A 81 6.52 10.02 10.04
C PRO A 81 6.85 9.65 8.59
N PHE A 82 7.21 10.66 7.81
CA PHE A 82 7.92 10.55 6.54
C PHE A 82 9.04 11.60 6.51
N LYS A 83 10.07 11.38 5.70
CA LYS A 83 11.20 12.31 5.57
C LYS A 83 11.61 12.47 4.12
N MET A 84 11.95 13.69 3.73
CA MET A 84 12.70 13.95 2.51
C MET A 84 14.19 13.90 2.86
N LEU A 85 14.95 13.18 2.05
CA LEU A 85 16.39 12.99 2.23
C LEU A 85 17.15 13.80 1.18
N GLY A 86 18.23 13.23 0.64
CA GLY A 86 18.97 13.82 -0.46
C GLY A 86 18.32 13.53 -1.81
N HIS A 87 19.17 13.15 -2.76
CA HIS A 87 18.77 12.85 -4.12
C HIS A 87 19.51 11.64 -4.64
N ASP A 88 18.87 10.89 -5.53
CA ASP A 88 19.50 9.76 -6.19
C ASP A 88 20.57 10.22 -7.20
N LYS A 89 21.25 9.25 -7.82
CA LYS A 89 22.37 9.51 -8.76
C LYS A 89 21.99 10.32 -9.98
N ILE A 90 20.70 10.35 -10.36
CA ILE A 90 20.20 11.15 -11.49
C ILE A 90 19.56 12.47 -11.04
N GLY A 91 19.47 12.66 -9.73
CA GLY A 91 19.05 13.87 -9.05
C GLY A 91 17.57 13.92 -8.70
N ASN A 92 16.84 12.80 -8.73
CA ASN A 92 15.48 12.77 -8.19
C ASN A 92 15.54 12.89 -6.66
N PRO A 93 14.62 13.62 -6.03
CA PRO A 93 14.48 13.61 -4.57
C PRO A 93 14.27 12.18 -4.04
N ILE A 94 14.70 11.93 -2.81
CA ILE A 94 14.48 10.67 -2.11
C ILE A 94 13.49 10.89 -0.95
N GLY A 95 12.36 10.18 -0.98
CA GLY A 95 11.40 10.13 0.12
C GLY A 95 11.58 8.85 0.94
N LEU A 96 11.64 8.96 2.26
CA LEU A 96 11.66 7.84 3.20
C LEU A 96 10.34 7.75 3.97
N CYS A 97 9.69 6.60 3.90
CA CYS A 97 8.43 6.29 4.55
C CYS A 97 8.59 5.03 5.42
N PRO A 98 8.84 5.15 6.73
CA PRO A 98 8.89 4.02 7.66
C PRO A 98 7.50 3.45 7.98
N ILE A 99 6.84 2.88 6.97
CA ILE A 99 5.48 2.30 7.06
C ILE A 99 5.37 1.23 8.17
N GLY A 100 6.45 0.49 8.43
CA GLY A 100 6.51 -0.49 9.51
C GLY A 100 6.29 0.09 10.91
N LYS A 101 6.60 1.38 11.11
CA LYS A 101 6.36 2.11 12.35
C LYS A 101 4.93 2.67 12.44
N TRP A 102 4.18 2.69 11.33
CA TRP A 102 2.83 3.24 11.28
C TRP A 102 1.82 2.26 11.85
N ASP A 103 0.99 2.74 12.79
CA ASP A 103 -0.12 1.96 13.33
C ASP A 103 -1.45 2.46 12.76
N LEU A 104 -1.76 2.04 11.54
CA LEU A 104 -2.91 2.55 10.77
C LEU A 104 -4.27 2.22 11.41
N ARG A 105 -4.30 1.31 12.39
CA ARG A 105 -5.49 1.01 13.19
C ARG A 105 -5.89 2.20 14.07
N LYS A 106 -4.91 2.93 14.63
CA LYS A 106 -5.15 4.13 15.46
C LYS A 106 -5.93 5.21 14.70
N ILE A 107 -5.76 5.30 13.38
CA ILE A 107 -6.51 6.26 12.56
C ILE A 107 -8.01 6.03 12.69
N ALA A 108 -8.42 4.77 12.54
CA ALA A 108 -9.82 4.41 12.59
C ALA A 108 -10.38 4.45 14.01
N SER A 109 -9.66 3.91 14.98
CA SER A 109 -10.12 3.85 16.38
C SER A 109 -10.22 5.24 17.01
N LYS A 110 -9.41 6.21 16.56
CA LYS A 110 -9.52 7.61 16.96
C LYS A 110 -10.48 8.45 16.11
N GLY A 111 -11.11 7.87 15.09
CA GLY A 111 -12.03 8.58 14.20
C GLY A 111 -11.35 9.63 13.30
N LYS A 112 -10.03 9.57 13.12
CA LYS A 112 -9.23 10.56 12.38
C LYS A 112 -9.03 10.22 10.88
N THR A 113 -10.01 9.53 10.28
CA THR A 113 -9.84 8.98 8.92
C THR A 113 -9.73 10.06 7.84
N GLU A 114 -10.52 11.13 7.95
CA GLU A 114 -10.49 12.21 6.94
C GLU A 114 -9.23 13.07 7.09
N GLU A 115 -8.81 13.36 8.32
CA GLU A 115 -7.58 14.07 8.62
C GLU A 115 -6.34 13.28 8.17
N PHE A 116 -6.38 11.94 8.30
CA PHE A 116 -5.33 11.08 7.78
C PHE A 116 -5.25 11.12 6.25
N LYS A 117 -6.39 11.17 5.53
CA LYS A 117 -6.37 11.36 4.07
C LYS A 117 -5.73 12.68 3.68
N LEU A 118 -6.06 13.77 4.40
CA LEU A 118 -5.42 15.07 4.19
C LEU A 118 -3.91 15.01 4.47
N TYR A 119 -3.51 14.29 5.51
CA TYR A 119 -2.10 14.04 5.82
C TYR A 119 -1.40 13.28 4.68
N ILE A 120 -1.99 12.21 4.16
CA ILE A 120 -1.42 11.45 3.03
C ILE A 120 -1.32 12.31 1.77
N ASN A 121 -2.33 13.13 1.48
CA ASN A 121 -2.27 14.08 0.37
C ASN A 121 -1.10 15.07 0.56
N SER A 122 -0.88 15.56 1.78
CA SER A 122 0.23 16.46 2.09
C SER A 122 1.61 15.83 1.84
N ILE A 123 1.76 14.51 2.06
CA ILE A 123 2.98 13.77 1.73
C ILE A 123 3.24 13.82 0.22
N PHE A 124 2.22 13.51 -0.59
CA PHE A 124 2.36 13.56 -2.05
C PHE A 124 2.60 14.98 -2.57
N GLU A 125 1.93 15.99 -2.00
CA GLU A 125 2.20 17.39 -2.34
C GLU A 125 3.62 17.82 -1.94
N THR A 126 4.16 17.30 -0.83
CA THR A 126 5.56 17.49 -0.42
C THR A 126 6.51 16.90 -1.44
N PHE A 127 6.23 15.69 -1.96
CA PHE A 127 7.02 15.06 -3.02
C PHE A 127 7.02 15.93 -4.28
N MET A 128 5.85 16.40 -4.68
CA MET A 128 5.70 17.31 -5.82
C MET A 128 6.44 18.63 -5.61
N GLN A 129 6.43 19.19 -4.40
CA GLN A 129 7.18 20.38 -4.04
C GLN A 129 8.70 20.16 -4.20
N HIS A 130 9.24 19.06 -3.66
CA HIS A 130 10.68 18.78 -3.76
C HIS A 130 11.13 18.54 -5.21
N ILE A 131 10.29 17.91 -6.04
CA ILE A 131 10.54 17.78 -7.48
C ILE A 131 10.65 19.16 -8.15
N ARG A 132 9.76 20.11 -7.78
CA ARG A 132 9.76 21.47 -8.33
C ARG A 132 10.98 22.27 -7.91
N GLU A 133 11.28 22.29 -6.61
CA GLU A 133 12.45 22.99 -6.05
C GLU A 133 13.75 22.46 -6.69
N ARG A 134 13.80 21.15 -6.97
CA ARG A 134 14.94 20.55 -7.64
C ARG A 134 15.17 21.10 -9.04
N ASN A 135 14.10 21.37 -9.79
CA ASN A 135 14.16 21.96 -11.14
C ASN A 135 14.51 23.44 -11.13
N GLN A 136 14.02 24.20 -10.16
CA GLN A 136 14.35 25.62 -10.03
C GLN A 136 15.85 25.82 -9.82
N ASN A 137 16.50 24.91 -9.08
CA ASN A 137 17.92 24.91 -8.79
C ASN A 137 18.75 24.02 -9.74
N ARG A 138 18.17 23.58 -10.87
CA ARG A 138 18.86 22.72 -11.84
C ARG A 138 19.39 23.56 -13.00
N ASP A 139 20.55 23.17 -13.49
CA ASP A 139 21.10 23.68 -14.74
C ASP A 139 20.08 23.52 -15.87
N SER A 140 19.81 24.60 -16.61
CA SER A 140 18.86 24.65 -17.72
C SER A 140 19.21 23.69 -18.86
N GLU A 141 20.48 23.27 -18.98
CA GLU A 141 20.90 22.29 -19.98
C GLU A 141 20.56 20.84 -19.58
N LYS A 142 20.29 20.60 -18.29
CA LYS A 142 19.92 19.26 -17.80
C LYS A 142 18.41 19.06 -17.91
N LEU A 143 18.01 17.84 -18.25
CA LEU A 143 16.60 17.47 -18.30
C LEU A 143 15.91 17.69 -16.95
N PRO A 144 14.65 18.16 -16.95
CA PRO A 144 13.90 18.39 -15.73
C PRO A 144 13.64 17.07 -15.00
N ILE A 145 13.75 17.13 -13.68
CA ILE A 145 13.29 16.10 -12.76
C ILE A 145 11.78 16.18 -12.66
N THR A 146 11.13 15.03 -12.75
CA THR A 146 9.67 14.92 -12.66
C THR A 146 9.26 13.76 -11.76
N GLN A 147 10.25 13.07 -11.21
CA GLN A 147 10.05 11.82 -10.50
C GLN A 147 10.73 11.85 -9.13
N ILE A 148 10.37 10.90 -8.30
CA ILE A 148 10.88 10.70 -6.95
C ILE A 148 11.30 9.23 -6.76
N THR A 149 12.34 9.03 -5.96
CA THR A 149 12.75 7.71 -5.47
C THR A 149 12.20 7.52 -4.05
N ILE A 150 11.50 6.40 -3.80
CA ILE A 150 10.85 6.13 -2.51
C ILE A 150 11.53 4.95 -1.82
N LEU A 151 11.89 5.13 -0.55
CA LEU A 151 12.28 4.07 0.37
C LEU A 151 11.11 3.85 1.33
N ALA A 152 10.38 2.75 1.19
CA ALA A 152 9.33 2.39 2.14
C ALA A 152 9.85 1.26 3.04
N ASP A 153 10.12 1.57 4.30
CA ASP A 153 10.61 0.59 5.26
C ASP A 153 9.43 -0.07 5.98
N TRP A 154 9.31 -1.39 5.81
CA TRP A 154 8.27 -2.24 6.39
C TRP A 154 8.74 -2.99 7.63
N GLY A 155 9.94 -2.69 8.13
CA GLY A 155 10.49 -3.26 9.36
C GLY A 155 9.55 -3.03 10.55
N GLY A 156 9.12 -4.11 11.19
CA GLY A 156 8.17 -4.04 12.31
C GLY A 156 6.70 -3.98 11.92
N TYR A 157 6.37 -3.95 10.61
CA TYR A 157 4.97 -4.05 10.18
C TYR A 157 4.38 -5.40 10.62
N SER A 158 3.25 -5.35 11.32
CA SER A 158 2.63 -6.55 11.89
C SER A 158 1.75 -7.27 10.86
N TYR A 159 1.86 -8.60 10.79
CA TYR A 159 0.97 -9.45 9.99
C TYR A 159 -0.51 -9.15 10.28
N MET A 160 -0.82 -8.82 11.54
CA MET A 160 -2.18 -8.55 12.00
C MET A 160 -2.75 -7.25 11.44
N GLN A 161 -1.93 -6.32 10.93
CA GLN A 161 -2.40 -5.14 10.22
C GLN A 161 -2.82 -5.46 8.77
N LEU A 162 -2.31 -6.55 8.19
CA LEU A 162 -2.71 -7.02 6.85
C LEU A 162 -3.92 -7.95 6.87
N VAL A 163 -3.99 -8.83 7.88
CA VAL A 163 -4.95 -9.93 7.85
C VAL A 163 -6.29 -9.46 8.36
N ASN A 164 -7.20 -9.31 7.39
CA ASN A 164 -8.57 -9.69 7.65
C ASN A 164 -9.27 -10.30 6.42
N ILE A 165 -9.91 -11.45 6.64
CA ILE A 165 -10.66 -12.25 5.67
C ILE A 165 -11.69 -11.44 4.86
N LYS A 166 -12.33 -10.41 5.42
CA LYS A 166 -13.29 -9.58 4.65
C LYS A 166 -12.61 -8.68 3.61
N ALA A 167 -11.38 -8.23 3.88
CA ALA A 167 -10.59 -7.49 2.90
C ALA A 167 -10.08 -8.42 1.79
N VAL A 168 -9.66 -9.64 2.14
CA VAL A 168 -9.33 -10.70 1.17
C VAL A 168 -10.55 -11.07 0.32
N GLN A 169 -11.74 -11.21 0.91
CA GLN A 169 -13.00 -11.49 0.20
C GLN A 169 -13.44 -10.35 -0.73
N GLN A 170 -13.28 -9.08 -0.32
CA GLN A 170 -13.55 -7.94 -1.21
C GLN A 170 -12.58 -7.91 -2.39
N ILE A 171 -11.32 -8.26 -2.16
CA ILE A 171 -10.31 -8.35 -3.22
C ILE A 171 -10.59 -9.53 -4.16
N LEU A 172 -11.10 -10.66 -3.66
CA LEU A 172 -11.54 -11.77 -4.51
C LEU A 172 -12.75 -11.39 -5.38
N ASN A 173 -13.67 -10.58 -4.86
CA ASN A 173 -14.77 -10.04 -5.66
C ASN A 173 -14.27 -9.05 -6.73
N ILE A 174 -13.27 -8.23 -6.41
CA ILE A 174 -12.64 -7.30 -7.38
C ILE A 174 -11.81 -8.08 -8.42
N ALA A 175 -11.07 -9.11 -8.00
CA ALA A 175 -10.27 -9.97 -8.86
C ALA A 175 -11.13 -10.82 -9.80
N ALA A 176 -12.24 -11.39 -9.34
CA ALA A 176 -13.19 -12.13 -10.17
C ALA A 176 -13.88 -11.24 -11.22
N VAL A 177 -14.11 -9.95 -10.89
CA VAL A 177 -14.60 -8.96 -11.85
C VAL A 177 -13.53 -8.59 -12.88
N TYR A 178 -12.25 -8.67 -12.54
CA TYR A 178 -11.12 -8.36 -13.44
C TYR A 178 -10.68 -9.53 -14.33
N GLU A 179 -10.71 -10.77 -13.82
CA GLU A 179 -10.40 -12.00 -14.57
C GLU A 179 -11.33 -12.17 -15.77
N ALA A 180 -12.59 -11.72 -15.63
CA ALA A 180 -13.56 -11.69 -16.72
C ALA A 180 -13.23 -10.69 -17.84
N HIS A 181 -12.33 -9.73 -17.62
CA HIS A 181 -12.08 -8.61 -18.55
C HIS A 181 -10.65 -8.57 -19.15
N TYR A 182 -9.61 -9.09 -18.49
CA TYR A 182 -8.21 -8.97 -18.98
C TYR A 182 -7.30 -10.17 -18.65
N PRO A 183 -7.42 -11.31 -19.36
CA PRO A 183 -6.71 -12.56 -19.04
C PRO A 183 -5.20 -12.55 -19.35
N GLU A 184 -4.68 -11.60 -20.12
CA GLU A 184 -3.28 -11.63 -20.61
C GLU A 184 -2.24 -10.98 -19.66
N ILE A 185 -2.68 -10.32 -18.58
CA ILE A 185 -1.83 -9.45 -17.74
C ILE A 185 -1.12 -10.22 -16.60
N LEU A 186 -1.53 -11.46 -16.30
CA LEU A 186 -1.09 -12.18 -15.11
C LEU A 186 0.20 -13.01 -15.26
N SER A 187 0.79 -13.10 -16.45
CA SER A 187 2.03 -13.86 -16.65
C SER A 187 3.24 -12.93 -16.67
N ARG A 188 3.92 -12.78 -15.53
CA ARG A 188 5.39 -12.86 -15.40
C ARG A 188 5.86 -12.23 -14.07
N ASP A 189 6.74 -12.98 -13.42
CA ASP A 189 7.70 -12.55 -12.39
C ASP A 189 7.29 -12.48 -10.91
N LEU A 190 6.11 -12.97 -10.56
CA LEU A 190 5.83 -13.52 -9.24
C LEU A 190 5.25 -14.91 -9.47
N ASN A 191 5.48 -15.89 -8.59
CA ASN A 191 4.83 -17.19 -8.69
C ASN A 191 3.35 -17.03 -8.29
N LEU A 192 2.62 -16.28 -9.11
CA LEU A 192 1.20 -15.98 -9.03
C LEU A 192 0.43 -17.29 -9.09
N ASP A 193 0.86 -18.23 -9.92
CA ASP A 193 0.30 -19.58 -9.95
C ASP A 193 0.35 -20.22 -8.55
N LYS A 194 1.46 -20.09 -7.82
CA LYS A 194 1.59 -20.61 -6.46
C LYS A 194 0.81 -19.79 -5.43
N ALA A 195 0.76 -18.47 -5.56
CA ALA A 195 -0.01 -17.62 -4.65
C ALA A 195 -1.52 -17.83 -4.83
N GLU A 196 -1.97 -17.90 -6.08
CA GLU A 196 -3.32 -18.26 -6.51
C GLU A 196 -3.65 -19.70 -6.10
N GLU A 197 -2.75 -20.67 -6.29
CA GLU A 197 -2.95 -22.04 -5.85
C GLU A 197 -3.07 -22.12 -4.31
N ILE A 198 -2.23 -21.42 -3.56
CA ILE A 198 -2.31 -21.35 -2.09
C ILE A 198 -3.65 -20.71 -1.67
N LEU A 199 -4.05 -19.61 -2.31
CA LEU A 199 -5.30 -18.91 -2.02
C LEU A 199 -6.52 -19.75 -2.39
N ARG A 200 -6.52 -20.38 -3.57
CA ARG A 200 -7.59 -21.25 -4.05
C ARG A 200 -7.74 -22.47 -3.15
N LYS A 201 -6.65 -23.14 -2.81
CA LYS A 201 -6.65 -24.24 -1.82
C LYS A 201 -7.17 -23.78 -0.46
N SER A 202 -6.82 -22.56 -0.03
CA SER A 202 -7.34 -21.99 1.22
C SER A 202 -8.86 -21.72 1.13
N LEU A 203 -9.36 -21.16 0.04
CA LEU A 203 -10.79 -20.89 -0.17
C LEU A 203 -11.62 -22.16 -0.34
N GLU A 204 -11.12 -23.14 -1.11
CA GLU A 204 -11.69 -24.47 -1.24
C GLU A 204 -11.79 -25.15 0.13
N TRP A 205 -10.68 -25.16 0.89
CA TRP A 205 -10.68 -25.70 2.25
C TRP A 205 -11.68 -24.98 3.16
N ARG A 206 -11.76 -23.65 3.12
CA ARG A 206 -12.73 -22.88 3.91
C ARG A 206 -14.18 -23.23 3.56
N LYS A 207 -14.48 -23.42 2.27
CA LYS A 207 -15.79 -23.83 1.79
C LYS A 207 -16.12 -25.25 2.23
N GLU A 208 -15.19 -26.18 2.05
CA GLU A 208 -15.34 -27.59 2.47
C GLU A 208 -15.56 -27.72 3.98
N ASN A 209 -14.82 -26.92 4.77
CA ASN A 209 -14.87 -26.96 6.23
C ASN A 209 -15.88 -25.96 6.83
N LYS A 210 -16.68 -25.29 5.99
CA LYS A 210 -17.72 -24.33 6.39
C LYS A 210 -17.22 -23.24 7.34
N VAL A 211 -15.99 -22.79 7.15
CA VAL A 211 -15.31 -21.87 8.08
C VAL A 211 -16.03 -20.53 8.16
N ASP A 212 -16.62 -20.05 7.08
CA ASP A 212 -17.35 -18.76 7.07
C ASP A 212 -18.64 -18.78 7.91
N GLN A 213 -19.13 -19.96 8.29
CA GLN A 213 -20.29 -20.16 9.17
C GLN A 213 -19.87 -20.62 10.58
N VAL A 214 -18.57 -20.76 10.83
CA VAL A 214 -18.08 -21.40 12.06
C VAL A 214 -18.46 -20.63 13.32
N LEU A 215 -18.60 -19.31 13.21
CA LEU A 215 -18.99 -18.43 14.31
C LEU A 215 -20.45 -18.60 14.74
N ASP A 216 -21.28 -19.20 13.87
CA ASP A 216 -22.68 -19.54 14.18
C ASP A 216 -22.81 -20.95 14.77
N VAL A 217 -21.72 -21.73 14.79
CA VAL A 217 -21.71 -23.11 15.30
C VAL A 217 -21.77 -23.09 16.83
N LYS A 218 -22.75 -23.81 17.38
CA LYS A 218 -22.84 -24.05 18.83
C LYS A 218 -22.00 -25.27 19.18
N PHE A 219 -20.91 -25.05 19.90
CA PHE A 219 -20.08 -26.13 20.43
C PHE A 219 -20.65 -26.67 21.73
N ASP A 220 -20.50 -27.99 21.93
CA ASP A 220 -20.78 -28.69 23.19
C ASP A 220 -19.90 -28.13 24.32
N SER A 221 -20.42 -28.13 25.56
CA SER A 221 -19.71 -27.63 26.74
C SER A 221 -18.37 -28.33 26.92
N TYR A 222 -18.24 -29.60 26.50
CA TYR A 222 -16.96 -30.31 26.47
C TYR A 222 -15.80 -29.48 25.88
N PHE A 223 -15.99 -28.80 24.73
CA PHE A 223 -14.91 -28.02 24.12
C PHE A 223 -14.63 -26.72 24.86
N LEU A 224 -15.70 -26.05 25.31
CA LEU A 224 -15.61 -24.79 26.04
C LEU A 224 -14.96 -24.97 27.41
N ASP A 225 -15.22 -26.10 28.07
CA ASP A 225 -14.74 -26.42 29.41
C ASP A 225 -13.31 -26.98 29.40
N GLU A 226 -13.02 -27.92 28.50
CA GLU A 226 -11.73 -28.64 28.46
C GLU A 226 -10.67 -27.92 27.61
N TYR A 227 -11.10 -27.15 26.60
CA TYR A 227 -10.22 -26.40 25.70
C TYR A 227 -10.56 -24.91 25.69
N PRO A 228 -10.62 -24.24 26.85
CA PRO A 228 -11.04 -22.85 26.93
C PRO A 228 -10.02 -21.95 26.22
N PHE A 229 -10.52 -20.88 25.62
CA PHE A 229 -9.73 -19.72 25.20
C PHE A 229 -10.50 -18.46 25.58
N THR A 230 -9.80 -17.34 25.70
CA THR A 230 -10.43 -16.05 25.98
C THR A 230 -9.95 -15.05 24.95
N VAL A 231 -10.87 -14.48 24.19
CA VAL A 231 -10.62 -13.27 23.40
C VAL A 231 -10.88 -12.10 24.33
N LEU A 232 -9.83 -11.36 24.68
CA LEU A 232 -9.96 -10.26 25.62
C LEU A 232 -10.43 -9.01 24.89
N ASN A 233 -9.52 -8.38 24.14
CA ASN A 233 -9.76 -7.21 23.29
C ASN A 233 -8.48 -7.01 22.46
N SER A 234 -8.11 -5.78 22.13
CA SER A 234 -6.82 -5.45 21.56
C SER A 234 -5.83 -4.89 22.59
N ASP A 235 -4.53 -5.05 22.35
CA ASP A 235 -3.46 -4.42 23.14
C ASP A 235 -3.41 -2.90 22.87
N ARG A 236 -2.46 -2.19 23.50
CA ARG A 236 -2.29 -0.73 23.33
C ARG A 236 -1.97 -0.32 21.89
N ILE A 237 -1.62 -1.27 21.03
CA ILE A 237 -1.26 -1.09 19.64
C ILE A 237 -2.29 -1.83 18.76
N GLY A 238 -3.49 -2.15 19.25
CA GLY A 238 -4.56 -2.70 18.42
C GLY A 238 -4.36 -4.16 17.95
N ASN A 239 -3.39 -4.92 18.47
CA ASN A 239 -3.30 -6.36 18.18
C ASN A 239 -4.30 -7.11 19.04
N PRO A 240 -5.00 -8.13 18.51
CA PRO A 240 -5.91 -8.90 19.33
C PRO A 240 -5.15 -9.65 20.42
N VAL A 241 -5.57 -9.44 21.65
CA VAL A 241 -5.09 -10.13 22.86
C VAL A 241 -6.03 -11.26 23.16
N PHE A 242 -5.47 -12.46 23.15
CA PHE A 242 -6.17 -13.66 23.52
C PHE A 242 -5.32 -14.49 24.47
N ALA A 243 -5.98 -15.22 25.36
CA ALA A 243 -5.34 -16.13 26.30
C ALA A 243 -5.76 -17.55 25.99
N ILE A 244 -4.77 -18.43 25.80
CA ILE A 244 -4.99 -19.87 25.62
C ILE A 244 -4.16 -20.60 26.69
N PRO A 245 -4.78 -21.23 27.69
CA PRO A 245 -4.08 -22.05 28.66
C PRO A 245 -3.70 -23.40 28.05
N ILE A 246 -2.84 -23.40 27.02
CA ILE A 246 -2.45 -24.59 26.23
C ILE A 246 -1.95 -25.73 27.14
N GLY A 247 -1.26 -25.39 28.24
CA GLY A 247 -0.77 -26.39 29.21
C GLY A 247 -1.87 -27.19 29.92
N LYS A 248 -3.13 -26.75 29.86
CA LYS A 248 -4.30 -27.47 30.40
C LYS A 248 -4.99 -28.33 29.35
N TRP A 249 -4.68 -28.15 28.06
CA TRP A 249 -5.35 -28.86 26.98
C TRP A 249 -4.79 -30.28 26.83
N ASP A 250 -5.67 -31.28 26.88
CA ASP A 250 -5.29 -32.66 26.61
C ASP A 250 -5.67 -33.06 25.18
N PHE A 251 -4.71 -32.95 24.26
CA PHE A 251 -4.91 -33.34 22.86
C PHE A 251 -5.09 -34.86 22.69
N ARG A 252 -4.56 -35.69 23.60
CA ARG A 252 -4.75 -37.15 23.51
C ARG A 252 -6.18 -37.53 23.82
N ASN A 253 -6.82 -36.82 24.76
CA ASN A 253 -8.22 -37.01 25.09
C ASN A 253 -9.16 -36.73 23.91
N VAL A 254 -8.86 -35.72 23.08
CA VAL A 254 -9.60 -35.45 21.83
C VAL A 254 -9.60 -36.68 20.92
N ILE A 255 -8.42 -37.26 20.71
CA ILE A 255 -8.23 -38.43 19.84
C ILE A 255 -8.94 -39.65 20.43
N ASN A 256 -8.75 -39.91 21.73
CA ASN A 256 -9.34 -41.06 22.42
C ASN A 256 -10.88 -41.01 22.43
N LYS A 257 -11.48 -39.81 22.46
CA LYS A 257 -12.93 -39.62 22.37
C LYS A 257 -13.44 -39.58 20.93
N GLY A 258 -12.58 -39.72 19.93
CA GLY A 258 -12.96 -39.66 18.51
C GLY A 258 -13.44 -38.28 18.04
N LYS A 259 -13.13 -37.21 18.79
CA LYS A 259 -13.64 -35.85 18.56
C LYS A 259 -12.74 -34.97 17.68
N THR A 260 -11.89 -35.58 16.86
CA THR A 260 -10.83 -34.87 16.11
C THR A 260 -11.39 -33.87 15.10
N GLU A 261 -12.46 -34.21 14.40
CA GLU A 261 -13.05 -33.32 13.39
C GLU A 261 -13.79 -32.14 14.04
N GLU A 262 -14.54 -32.36 15.13
CA GLU A 262 -15.16 -31.24 15.85
C GLU A 262 -14.11 -30.34 16.51
N PHE A 263 -12.98 -30.90 16.94
CA PHE A 263 -11.88 -30.11 17.50
C PHE A 263 -11.22 -29.22 16.43
N LYS A 264 -11.00 -29.71 15.19
CA LYS A 264 -10.51 -28.87 14.09
C LYS A 264 -11.46 -27.70 13.80
N LEU A 265 -12.76 -27.96 13.82
CA LEU A 265 -13.78 -26.93 13.64
C LEU A 265 -13.76 -25.92 14.81
N TYR A 266 -13.56 -26.39 16.05
CA TYR A 266 -13.43 -25.56 17.24
C TYR A 266 -12.17 -24.67 17.22
N ILE A 267 -11.04 -25.18 16.72
CA ILE A 267 -9.84 -24.39 16.49
C ILE A 267 -10.10 -23.30 15.44
N SER A 268 -10.83 -23.63 14.37
CA SER A 268 -11.23 -22.65 13.35
C SER A 268 -12.14 -21.57 13.94
N TYR A 269 -13.10 -21.94 14.79
CA TYR A 269 -13.93 -21.03 15.56
C TYR A 269 -13.11 -20.08 16.44
N MET A 270 -12.11 -20.61 17.16
CA MET A 270 -11.21 -19.82 17.98
C MET A 270 -10.43 -18.79 17.15
N PHE A 271 -9.84 -19.20 16.03
CA PHE A 271 -9.13 -18.28 15.15
C PHE A 271 -10.03 -17.20 14.57
N GLU A 272 -11.23 -17.57 14.08
CA GLU A 272 -12.20 -16.60 13.56
C GLU A 272 -12.68 -15.63 14.65
N SER A 273 -12.84 -16.09 15.89
CA SER A 273 -13.18 -15.24 17.05
C SER A 273 -12.06 -14.23 17.35
N ILE A 274 -10.80 -14.61 17.19
CA ILE A 274 -9.64 -13.71 17.31
C ILE A 274 -9.58 -12.73 16.12
N LEU A 275 -9.97 -13.16 14.92
CA LEU A 275 -9.99 -12.29 13.74
C LEU A 275 -11.11 -11.24 13.81
N GLN A 276 -12.23 -11.51 14.49
CA GLN A 276 -13.31 -10.53 14.67
C GLN A 276 -12.86 -9.26 15.41
N VAL A 277 -11.89 -9.36 16.32
CA VAL A 277 -11.32 -8.22 17.05
C VAL A 277 -10.16 -7.55 16.31
N SER A 278 -9.76 -8.07 15.13
CA SER A 278 -8.68 -7.51 14.31
C SER A 278 -9.22 -6.39 13.39
N GLU A 279 -8.71 -5.16 13.55
CA GLU A 279 -9.20 -3.99 12.80
C GLU A 279 -8.79 -4.02 11.30
N HIS A 280 -9.76 -4.24 10.41
CA HIS A 280 -9.62 -4.28 8.95
C HIS A 280 -9.20 -2.97 8.27
N LYS A 281 -9.29 -1.86 9.01
CA LYS A 281 -9.22 -0.53 8.41
C LYS A 281 -7.79 -0.17 8.01
N ALA A 282 -6.78 -0.80 8.61
CA ALA A 282 -5.37 -0.57 8.29
C ALA A 282 -5.03 -0.89 6.83
N VAL A 283 -5.34 -2.12 6.37
CA VAL A 283 -5.10 -2.50 4.97
C VAL A 283 -5.94 -1.65 4.01
N GLN A 284 -7.17 -1.28 4.37
CA GLN A 284 -7.99 -0.39 3.54
C GLN A 284 -7.35 1.00 3.39
N GLN A 285 -6.74 1.57 4.44
CA GLN A 285 -6.00 2.83 4.34
C GLN A 285 -4.79 2.70 3.40
N LEU A 286 -4.04 1.59 3.47
CA LEU A 286 -2.91 1.35 2.54
C LEU A 286 -3.36 1.25 1.08
N LEU A 287 -4.43 0.47 0.83
CA LEU A 287 -4.97 0.31 -0.52
C LEU A 287 -5.58 1.61 -1.04
N HIS A 288 -6.21 2.41 -0.16
CA HIS A 288 -6.70 3.74 -0.50
C HIS A 288 -5.57 4.70 -0.88
N MET A 289 -4.47 4.72 -0.11
CA MET A 289 -3.27 5.50 -0.44
C MET A 289 -2.71 5.13 -1.81
N ALA A 290 -2.61 3.83 -2.12
CA ALA A 290 -2.18 3.34 -3.42
C ALA A 290 -3.11 3.79 -4.57
N ALA A 291 -4.43 3.73 -4.34
CA ALA A 291 -5.43 4.16 -5.33
C ALA A 291 -5.38 5.67 -5.58
N VAL A 292 -5.22 6.48 -4.53
CA VAL A 292 -5.06 7.94 -4.65
C VAL A 292 -3.80 8.28 -5.44
N TYR A 293 -2.68 7.63 -5.13
CA TYR A 293 -1.42 7.78 -5.87
C TYR A 293 -1.61 7.54 -7.37
N GLU A 294 -2.19 6.39 -7.76
CA GLU A 294 -2.36 6.02 -9.17
C GLU A 294 -3.32 6.95 -9.94
N ALA A 295 -4.39 7.39 -9.27
CA ALA A 295 -5.40 8.21 -9.91
C ALA A 295 -4.97 9.68 -10.08
N HIS A 296 -4.20 10.22 -9.12
CA HIS A 296 -3.98 11.66 -9.00
C HIS A 296 -2.52 12.11 -9.13
N TYR A 297 -1.57 11.18 -9.04
CA TYR A 297 -0.14 11.45 -9.12
C TYR A 297 0.53 10.59 -10.20
N PRO A 298 0.08 10.67 -11.47
CA PRO A 298 0.63 9.85 -12.54
C PRO A 298 2.10 10.10 -12.80
N GLU A 299 2.83 9.03 -13.12
CA GLU A 299 4.22 9.05 -13.61
C GLU A 299 5.25 9.71 -12.68
N ILE A 300 4.93 9.90 -11.39
CA ILE A 300 5.86 10.54 -10.45
C ILE A 300 6.88 9.56 -9.85
N LEU A 301 6.60 8.25 -9.82
CA LEU A 301 7.55 7.29 -9.27
C LEU A 301 8.67 7.02 -10.28
N PHE A 302 9.92 7.16 -9.84
CA PHE A 302 11.11 6.65 -10.54
C PHE A 302 11.38 5.20 -10.13
N GLN A 303 11.62 4.99 -8.84
CA GLN A 303 11.89 3.68 -8.24
C GLN A 303 11.36 3.68 -6.80
N CYS A 304 10.74 2.58 -6.37
CA CYS A 304 10.36 2.34 -4.99
C CYS A 304 11.07 1.09 -4.47
N PHE A 305 11.73 1.21 -3.31
CA PHE A 305 12.30 0.09 -2.59
C PHE A 305 11.45 -0.17 -1.35
N PHE A 306 10.78 -1.31 -1.32
CA PHE A 306 10.14 -1.84 -0.13
C PHE A 306 11.19 -2.62 0.66
N LEU A 307 11.69 -2.02 1.73
CA LEU A 307 12.77 -2.54 2.57
C LEU A 307 12.21 -3.29 3.78
N ASN A 308 12.97 -4.26 4.30
CA ASN A 308 12.64 -5.04 5.49
C ASN A 308 11.24 -5.68 5.43
N CYS A 309 10.84 -6.12 4.24
CA CYS A 309 9.57 -6.77 4.01
C CYS A 309 9.50 -8.07 4.83
N PRO A 310 8.49 -8.24 5.69
CA PRO A 310 8.26 -9.50 6.39
C PRO A 310 7.86 -10.60 5.39
N SER A 311 8.00 -11.87 5.77
CA SER A 311 7.75 -13.02 4.88
C SER A 311 6.35 -13.06 4.26
N PHE A 312 5.36 -12.50 4.95
CA PHE A 312 3.98 -12.41 4.50
C PHE A 312 3.71 -11.25 3.52
N PHE A 313 4.68 -10.37 3.26
CA PHE A 313 4.51 -9.15 2.46
C PHE A 313 4.00 -9.41 1.04
N ASN A 314 4.33 -10.58 0.48
CA ASN A 314 3.82 -11.02 -0.82
C ASN A 314 2.29 -10.99 -0.91
N ILE A 315 1.58 -11.14 0.21
CA ILE A 315 0.13 -11.01 0.29
C ILE A 315 -0.29 -9.56 -0.02
N LEU A 316 0.32 -8.56 0.64
CA LEU A 316 0.05 -7.14 0.37
C LEU A 316 0.39 -6.79 -1.08
N LEU A 317 1.51 -7.28 -1.60
CA LEU A 317 1.90 -7.05 -2.99
C LEU A 317 0.85 -7.58 -3.96
N ALA A 318 0.29 -8.77 -3.70
CA ALA A 318 -0.82 -9.31 -4.49
C ALA A 318 -2.08 -8.43 -4.42
N MET A 319 -2.36 -7.79 -3.27
CA MET A 319 -3.47 -6.84 -3.11
C MET A 319 -3.26 -5.52 -3.87
N LEU A 320 -2.00 -5.07 -4.00
CA LEU A 320 -1.65 -3.83 -4.71
C LEU A 320 -1.72 -3.99 -6.24
N LYS A 321 -1.47 -5.18 -6.77
CA LYS A 321 -1.47 -5.46 -8.23
C LYS A 321 -2.71 -4.98 -8.99
N PRO A 322 -3.96 -5.23 -8.55
CA PRO A 322 -5.15 -4.76 -9.27
C PRO A 322 -5.36 -3.23 -9.15
N ILE A 323 -4.68 -2.56 -8.23
CA ILE A 323 -4.80 -1.12 -7.99
C ILE A 323 -3.74 -0.36 -8.79
N LEU A 324 -2.51 -0.87 -8.79
CA LEU A 324 -1.35 -0.21 -9.39
C LEU A 324 -1.20 -0.54 -10.88
N ALA A 325 -0.86 0.47 -11.67
CA ALA A 325 -0.59 0.27 -13.09
C ALA A 325 0.67 -0.61 -13.26
N PRO A 326 0.76 -1.43 -14.34
CA PRO A 326 1.94 -2.26 -14.59
C PRO A 326 3.27 -1.48 -14.61
N LYS A 327 3.23 -0.23 -15.13
CA LYS A 327 4.38 0.69 -15.14
C LYS A 327 4.83 1.08 -13.73
N THR A 328 3.91 1.23 -12.78
CA THR A 328 4.24 1.51 -11.37
C THR A 328 4.77 0.25 -10.69
N LEU A 329 4.11 -0.90 -10.88
CA LEU A 329 4.55 -2.17 -10.30
C LEU A 329 5.97 -2.53 -10.74
N GLY A 330 6.32 -2.32 -12.00
CA GLY A 330 7.66 -2.55 -12.53
C GLY A 330 8.75 -1.67 -11.91
N LYS A 331 8.39 -0.62 -11.17
CA LYS A 331 9.30 0.28 -10.45
C LYS A 331 9.40 -0.07 -8.96
N ILE A 332 8.65 -1.06 -8.47
CA ILE A 332 8.67 -1.48 -7.06
C ILE A 332 9.54 -2.72 -6.93
N THR A 333 10.56 -2.66 -6.07
CA THR A 333 11.37 -3.82 -5.68
C THR A 333 11.16 -4.13 -4.20
N CYS A 334 10.92 -5.42 -3.90
CA CYS A 334 10.65 -5.88 -2.54
C CYS A 334 11.86 -6.63 -1.99
N HIS A 335 12.27 -6.25 -0.78
CA HIS A 335 13.48 -6.71 -0.14
C HIS A 335 13.19 -7.17 1.27
N GLY A 336 13.75 -8.33 1.66
CA GLY A 336 13.61 -8.87 3.02
C GLY A 336 14.37 -8.05 4.07
N SER A 337 14.50 -8.59 5.29
CA SER A 337 15.19 -7.93 6.40
C SER A 337 16.71 -8.02 6.36
N ASN A 338 17.29 -8.77 5.43
CA ASN A 338 18.75 -8.89 5.32
C ASN A 338 19.33 -7.70 4.56
N GLN A 339 19.93 -6.76 5.28
CA GLN A 339 20.51 -5.55 4.71
C GLN A 339 21.55 -5.84 3.63
N SER A 340 22.44 -6.81 3.84
CA SER A 340 23.49 -7.12 2.87
C SER A 340 22.96 -7.62 1.52
N GLU A 341 21.69 -8.05 1.45
CA GLU A 341 21.04 -8.46 0.20
C GLU A 341 20.45 -7.27 -0.56
N TRP A 342 19.85 -6.30 0.14
CA TRP A 342 19.13 -5.20 -0.52
C TRP A 342 19.93 -3.92 -0.69
N GLU A 343 20.94 -3.70 0.16
CA GLU A 343 21.81 -2.53 0.12
C GLU A 343 22.50 -2.36 -1.26
N PRO A 344 23.02 -3.41 -1.92
CA PRO A 344 23.57 -3.28 -3.27
C PRO A 344 22.55 -2.76 -4.29
N ALA A 345 21.30 -3.24 -4.24
CA ALA A 345 20.25 -2.80 -5.16
C ALA A 345 19.86 -1.33 -4.92
N VAL A 346 19.83 -0.89 -3.67
CA VAL A 346 19.63 0.54 -3.34
C VAL A 346 20.80 1.38 -3.86
N HIS A 347 22.03 0.87 -3.74
CA HIS A 347 23.23 1.54 -4.24
C HIS A 347 23.35 1.64 -5.75
N GLU A 348 22.59 0.86 -6.53
CA GLU A 348 22.53 1.07 -7.97
C GLU A 348 21.92 2.45 -8.29
N VAL A 349 20.97 2.89 -7.47
CA VAL A 349 20.20 4.13 -7.67
C VAL A 349 20.69 5.28 -6.79
N ILE A 350 21.06 5.02 -5.53
CA ILE A 350 21.41 6.03 -4.52
C ILE A 350 22.90 5.96 -4.20
N ASP A 351 23.56 7.12 -4.05
CA ASP A 351 24.99 7.15 -3.70
C ASP A 351 25.26 6.61 -2.29
N PRO A 352 26.36 5.86 -2.08
CA PRO A 352 26.62 5.22 -0.79
C PRO A 352 26.81 6.16 0.39
N ASP A 353 27.23 7.41 0.16
CA ASP A 353 27.37 8.43 1.19
C ASP A 353 26.03 8.89 1.79
N GLN A 354 24.93 8.76 1.03
CA GLN A 354 23.58 9.08 1.50
C GLN A 354 22.95 7.94 2.32
N LEU A 355 23.43 6.70 2.17
CA LEU A 355 22.84 5.54 2.84
C LEU A 355 23.05 5.51 4.37
N PRO A 356 24.21 5.86 4.95
CA PRO A 356 24.38 5.96 6.40
C PRO A 356 23.37 6.92 7.05
N MET A 357 22.97 7.99 6.36
CA MET A 357 21.93 8.91 6.81
C MET A 357 20.53 8.27 6.71
N ILE A 358 20.26 7.52 5.63
CA ILE A 358 19.04 6.73 5.47
C ILE A 358 18.91 5.74 6.63
N LEU A 359 19.94 4.95 6.92
CA LEU A 359 19.93 3.92 7.97
C LEU A 359 19.67 4.51 9.36
N LYS A 360 20.34 5.62 9.70
CA LYS A 360 20.07 6.37 10.94
C LYS A 360 18.64 6.90 11.03
N SER A 361 17.97 7.08 9.89
CA SER A 361 16.58 7.52 9.85
C SER A 361 15.58 6.35 9.94
N LEU A 362 16.05 5.11 9.79
CA LEU A 362 15.28 3.87 9.98
C LEU A 362 15.29 3.39 11.45
N GLU A 363 16.38 3.64 12.19
CA GLU A 363 16.46 3.49 13.65
C GLU A 363 15.50 4.47 14.35
#